data_AF-A0A1Q9K0X8-F1
#
_entry.id   AF-A0A1Q9K0X8-F1
#
_cell.length_a   1.000
_cell.length_b   1.000
_cell.length_c   1.000
_cell.angle_alpha   90.00
_cell.angle_beta   90.00
_cell.angle_gamma   90.00
#
_symmetry.space_group_name_H-M   'P 1'
#
loop_
_entity.id
_entity.type
_entity.pdbx_description
1 polymer ?
#
loop_
_entity_poly.entity_id
_entity_poly.type
_entity_poly.pdbx_seq_one_letter_code
_entity_poly.pdbx_strand_id
1 'polypeptide(L)'
;MEDIYADMLEAAFPYVSNEMKRPIATLLKIQELQRVCNDFDTDEMIRACNLDSSNINIEQMLMAMKARATPEVASQIEMILNTMNMMKIYQNYQEFLQKNPSLSSSMETNSSSSDMLTSLLSDLIKKNS
;
A
#
# COMPACT_ATOMS: atom_id res chain seq x y z
N MET A 1 19.66 21.64 23.34
CA MET A 1 21.06 22.13 23.22
C MET A 1 21.48 22.22 21.76
N GLU A 2 21.03 21.29 20.89
CA GLU A 2 21.31 21.26 19.45
C GLU A 2 20.71 22.44 18.66
N ASP A 3 19.50 22.87 19.02
CA ASP A 3 18.76 23.96 18.35
C ASP A 3 19.48 25.31 18.36
N ILE A 4 20.18 25.63 19.45
CA ILE A 4 20.86 26.92 19.61
C ILE A 4 21.96 27.10 18.55
N TYR A 5 22.64 26.02 18.16
CA TYR A 5 23.71 26.08 17.16
C TYR A 5 23.15 26.23 15.74
N ALA A 6 21.99 25.63 15.46
CA ALA A 6 21.28 25.81 14.19
C ALA A 6 20.81 27.26 14.03
N ASP A 7 20.19 27.84 15.07
CA ASP A 7 19.74 29.24 15.07
C ASP A 7 20.91 30.22 14.89
N MET A 8 22.06 29.94 15.53
CA MET A 8 23.28 30.72 15.34
C MET A 8 23.83 30.62 13.91
N LEU A 9 23.79 29.44 13.30
CA LEU A 9 24.22 29.22 11.92
C LEU A 9 23.27 29.88 10.91
N GLU A 10 21.95 29.85 11.15
CA GLU A 10 20.96 30.58 10.36
C GLU A 10 21.18 32.09 10.43
N ALA A 11 21.37 32.63 11.63
CA ALA A 11 21.63 34.06 11.81
C ALA A 11 22.93 34.51 11.14
N ALA A 12 23.96 33.65 11.15
CA ALA A 12 25.23 33.91 10.49
C ALA A 12 25.17 33.72 8.96
N PHE A 13 24.20 32.96 8.45
CA PHE A 13 24.12 32.52 7.05
C PHE A 13 24.25 33.63 6.00
N PRO A 14 23.65 34.83 6.15
CA PRO A 14 23.80 35.91 5.17
C PRO A 14 25.24 36.42 5.05
N TYR A 15 26.05 36.24 6.09
CA TYR A 15 27.39 36.81 6.23
C TYR A 15 28.52 35.83 5.88
N VAL A 16 28.21 34.55 5.67
CA VAL A 16 29.23 33.56 5.29
C VAL A 16 29.64 33.73 3.82
N SER A 17 30.87 33.31 3.49
CA SER A 17 31.38 33.34 2.12
C SER A 17 30.51 32.48 1.19
N ASN A 18 30.47 32.83 -0.10
CA ASN A 18 29.65 32.09 -1.08
C ASN A 18 30.02 30.61 -1.17
N GLU A 19 31.29 30.27 -0.96
CA GLU A 19 31.80 28.89 -0.90
C GLU A 19 31.17 28.10 0.26
N MET A 20 30.89 28.76 1.37
CA MET A 20 30.34 28.14 2.59
C MET A 20 28.80 28.13 2.64
N LYS A 21 28.12 28.93 1.82
CA LYS A 21 26.65 28.97 1.80
C LYS A 21 26.03 27.62 1.47
N ARG A 22 26.53 26.92 0.44
CA ARG A 22 25.99 25.61 0.06
C ARG A 22 26.13 24.55 1.16
N PRO A 23 27.33 24.29 1.73
CA PRO A 23 27.45 23.29 2.80
C PRO A 23 26.66 23.65 4.05
N ILE A 24 26.61 24.94 4.45
CA ILE A 24 25.84 25.36 5.63
C ILE A 24 24.33 25.22 5.39
N ALA A 25 23.82 25.60 4.21
CA ALA A 25 22.41 25.42 3.87
C ALA A 25 22.01 23.93 3.90
N THR A 26 22.87 23.05 3.36
CA THR A 26 22.64 21.60 3.42
C THR A 26 22.61 21.10 4.86
N LEU A 27 23.54 21.55 5.71
CA LEU A 27 23.57 21.16 7.13
C LEU A 27 22.30 21.59 7.86
N LEU A 28 21.86 22.84 7.68
CA LEU A 28 20.61 23.35 8.26
C LEU A 28 19.40 22.52 7.82
N LYS A 29 19.32 22.15 6.53
CA LYS A 29 18.25 21.27 6.03
C LYS A 29 18.31 19.85 6.61
N ILE A 30 19.51 19.31 6.85
CA ILE A 30 19.64 18.02 7.54
C ILE A 30 19.12 18.13 8.97
N GLN A 31 19.46 19.20 9.69
CA GLN A 31 18.99 19.42 11.07
C GLN A 31 17.47 19.61 11.14
N GLU A 32 16.88 20.39 10.23
CA GLU A 32 15.42 20.51 10.10
C GLU A 32 14.77 19.14 9.88
N LEU A 33 15.30 18.33 8.95
CA LEU A 33 14.80 16.99 8.69
C LEU A 33 14.93 16.07 9.90
N GLN A 34 16.04 16.14 10.65
CA GLN A 34 16.23 15.37 11.88
C GLN A 34 15.16 15.73 12.92
N ARG A 35 14.83 17.02 13.08
CA ARG A 35 13.75 17.45 13.97
C ARG A 35 12.40 16.85 13.54
N VAL A 36 12.05 16.97 12.26
CA VAL A 36 10.83 16.38 11.71
C VAL A 36 10.80 14.86 11.91
N CYS A 37 11.94 14.18 11.74
CA CYS A 37 12.06 12.76 11.99
C CYS A 37 11.82 12.37 13.45
N ASN A 38 12.35 13.15 14.40
CA ASN A 38 12.10 12.91 15.82
C ASN A 38 10.64 13.15 16.20
N ASP A 39 9.94 14.06 15.51
CA ASP A 39 8.52 14.31 15.73
C ASP A 39 7.63 13.15 15.21
N PHE A 40 8.10 12.36 14.23
CA PHE A 40 7.41 11.16 13.75
C PHE A 40 7.35 10.03 14.79
N ASP A 41 8.12 10.06 15.87
CA ASP A 41 8.04 9.08 16.96
C ASP A 41 6.85 9.32 17.91
N THR A 42 6.02 10.35 17.64
CA THR A 42 4.79 10.58 18.40
C THR A 42 3.61 9.79 17.81
N ASP A 43 2.85 9.09 18.66
CA ASP A 43 1.65 8.33 18.27
C ASP A 43 0.64 9.19 17.48
N GLU A 44 0.60 10.49 17.75
CA GLU A 44 -0.27 11.45 17.04
C GLU A 44 0.19 11.67 15.59
N MET A 45 1.49 11.88 15.34
CA MET A 45 2.02 12.02 13.98
C MET A 45 2.00 10.71 13.21
N ILE A 46 2.26 9.57 13.87
CA ILE A 46 2.13 8.24 13.26
C ILE A 46 0.72 8.05 12.70
N ARG A 47 -0.31 8.45 13.46
CA ARG A 47 -1.70 8.38 13.00
C ARG A 47 -2.03 9.44 11.94
N ALA A 48 -1.58 10.68 12.10
CA ALA A 48 -1.84 11.76 11.16
C ALA A 48 -1.22 11.50 9.78
N CYS A 49 -0.05 10.87 9.73
CA CYS A 49 0.63 10.47 8.50
C CYS A 49 0.24 9.07 8.01
N ASN A 50 -0.71 8.41 8.68
CA ASN A 50 -1.15 7.05 8.36
C ASN A 50 0.02 6.05 8.30
N LEU A 51 1.01 6.26 9.18
CA LEU A 51 2.17 5.38 9.39
C LEU A 51 1.83 4.19 10.30
N ASP A 52 0.61 4.16 10.86
CA ASP A 52 0.15 3.02 11.63
C ASP A 52 -0.06 1.80 10.71
N SER A 53 0.71 0.74 10.96
CA SER A 53 0.63 -0.49 10.17
C SER A 53 -0.50 -1.42 10.63
N SER A 54 -1.40 -0.94 11.49
CA SER A 54 -2.34 -1.77 12.24
C SER A 54 -3.33 -2.52 11.33
N ASN A 55 -3.62 -1.99 10.14
CA ASN A 55 -4.43 -2.67 9.12
C ASN A 55 -4.00 -2.25 7.70
N ILE A 56 -2.90 -2.81 7.19
CA ILE A 56 -2.49 -2.60 5.81
C ILE A 56 -3.53 -3.19 4.85
N ASN A 57 -4.29 -2.32 4.18
CA ASN A 57 -5.19 -2.73 3.10
C ASN A 57 -4.38 -2.96 1.82
N ILE A 58 -4.01 -4.22 1.57
CA ILE A 58 -3.20 -4.64 0.42
C ILE A 58 -3.81 -4.20 -0.92
N GLU A 59 -5.14 -4.22 -1.05
CA GLU A 59 -5.82 -3.79 -2.27
C GLU A 59 -5.62 -2.29 -2.53
N GLN A 60 -5.76 -1.47 -1.50
CA GLN A 60 -5.50 -0.02 -1.60
C GLN A 60 -4.02 0.27 -1.88
N MET A 61 -3.11 -0.49 -1.28
CA MET A 61 -1.68 -0.40 -1.58
C MET A 61 -1.40 -0.70 -3.05
N LEU A 62 -1.94 -1.79 -3.59
CA LEU A 62 -1.78 -2.16 -5.00
C LEU A 62 -2.40 -1.11 -5.93
N MET A 63 -3.56 -0.55 -5.60
CA MET A 63 -4.16 0.56 -6.36
C MET A 63 -3.26 1.80 -6.37
N ALA A 64 -2.67 2.17 -5.23
CA ALA A 64 -1.74 3.29 -5.13
C ALA A 64 -0.44 3.05 -5.92
N MET A 65 0.05 1.81 -5.94
CA MET A 65 1.21 1.41 -6.74
C MET A 65 0.89 1.48 -8.24
N LYS A 66 -0.26 0.93 -8.67
CA LYS A 66 -0.73 0.97 -10.07
C LYS A 66 -0.78 2.39 -10.61
N ALA A 67 -1.24 3.36 -9.81
CA ALA A 67 -1.36 4.76 -10.22
C ALA A 67 -0.03 5.46 -10.56
N ARG A 68 1.10 4.94 -10.08
CA ARG A 68 2.44 5.50 -10.33
C ARG A 68 3.33 4.57 -11.18
N ALA A 69 2.84 3.39 -11.51
CA ALA A 69 3.57 2.38 -12.25
C ALA A 69 3.66 2.74 -13.74
N THR A 70 4.66 2.18 -14.42
CA THR A 70 4.67 2.15 -15.89
C THR A 70 3.49 1.33 -16.41
N PRO A 71 3.05 1.52 -17.67
CA PRO A 71 1.92 0.77 -18.23
C PRO A 71 2.06 -0.75 -18.12
N GLU A 72 3.28 -1.26 -18.31
CA GLU A 72 3.58 -2.70 -18.19
C GLU A 72 3.37 -3.20 -16.75
N VAL A 73 3.95 -2.51 -15.76
CA VAL A 73 3.83 -2.89 -14.34
C VAL A 73 2.40 -2.68 -13.83
N ALA A 74 1.71 -1.64 -14.29
CA ALA A 74 0.31 -1.38 -13.97
C ALA A 74 -0.61 -2.53 -14.39
N SER A 75 -0.37 -3.12 -15.56
CA SER A 75 -1.11 -4.30 -16.06
C SER A 75 -0.90 -5.54 -15.17
N GLN A 76 0.34 -5.76 -14.71
CA GLN A 76 0.64 -6.85 -13.77
C GLN A 76 -0.08 -6.65 -12.43
N ILE A 77 -0.07 -5.42 -11.89
CA ILE A 77 -0.78 -5.09 -10.65
C ILE A 77 -2.30 -5.26 -10.82
N GLU A 78 -2.85 -4.88 -11.97
CA GLU A 78 -4.26 -5.08 -12.29
C GLU A 78 -4.65 -6.57 -12.33
N MET A 79 -3.78 -7.43 -12.86
CA MET A 79 -3.98 -8.87 -12.84
C MET A 79 -4.04 -9.42 -11.41
N ILE A 80 -3.17 -8.94 -10.51
CA ILE A 80 -3.17 -9.33 -9.09
C ILE A 80 -4.49 -8.88 -8.43
N LEU A 81 -4.90 -7.62 -8.64
CA LEU A 81 -6.14 -7.07 -8.10
C LEU A 81 -7.38 -7.86 -8.57
N ASN A 82 -7.43 -8.19 -9.86
CA ASN A 82 -8.52 -8.98 -10.43
C ASN A 82 -8.56 -10.39 -9.82
N THR A 83 -7.40 -10.99 -9.58
CA THR A 83 -7.32 -12.31 -8.94
C THR A 83 -7.82 -12.24 -7.50
N MET A 84 -7.44 -11.21 -6.73
CA MET A 84 -7.95 -11.02 -5.36
C MET A 84 -9.47 -10.88 -5.34
N ASN A 85 -10.04 -10.08 -6.26
CA ASN A 85 -11.49 -9.92 -6.37
C ASN A 85 -12.19 -11.23 -6.73
N MET A 86 -11.60 -12.00 -7.63
CA MET A 86 -12.11 -13.33 -7.99
C MET A 86 -12.13 -14.28 -6.79
N MET A 87 -11.06 -14.31 -5.99
CA MET A 87 -11.01 -15.14 -4.78
C MET A 87 -12.10 -14.76 -3.77
N LYS A 88 -12.36 -13.46 -3.57
CA LYS A 88 -13.46 -12.99 -2.70
C LYS A 88 -14.82 -13.45 -3.21
N ILE A 89 -15.07 -13.34 -4.52
CA ILE A 89 -16.32 -13.82 -5.13
C ILE A 89 -16.49 -15.32 -4.89
N TYR A 90 -15.42 -16.10 -5.09
CA TYR A 90 -15.46 -17.54 -4.85
C TYR A 90 -15.74 -17.89 -3.39
N GLN A 91 -15.07 -17.24 -2.45
CA GLN A 91 -15.32 -17.43 -1.00
C GLN A 91 -16.77 -17.10 -0.64
N ASN A 92 -17.27 -15.95 -1.08
CA ASN A 92 -18.66 -15.54 -0.86
C ASN A 92 -19.66 -16.53 -1.46
N TYR A 93 -19.37 -17.06 -2.64
CA TYR A 93 -20.18 -18.08 -3.29
C TYR A 93 -20.21 -19.40 -2.49
N GLN A 94 -19.06 -19.88 -2.03
CA GLN A 94 -18.97 -21.08 -1.19
C GLN A 94 -19.72 -20.89 0.13
N GLU A 95 -19.56 -19.74 0.79
CA GLU A 95 -20.32 -19.41 2.00
C GLU A 95 -21.84 -19.36 1.74
N PHE A 96 -22.26 -18.80 0.61
CA PHE A 96 -23.67 -18.71 0.24
C PHE A 96 -24.29 -20.11 0.06
N LEU A 97 -23.57 -21.02 -0.58
CA LEU A 97 -24.00 -22.42 -0.74
C LEU A 97 -24.07 -23.14 0.60
N GLN A 98 -23.08 -22.96 1.48
CA GLN A 98 -23.10 -23.56 2.83
C GLN A 98 -24.28 -23.06 3.67
N LYS A 99 -24.62 -21.77 3.54
CA LYS A 99 -25.77 -21.16 4.25
C LYS A 99 -27.13 -21.55 3.65
N ASN A 100 -27.17 -22.06 2.42
CA ASN A 100 -28.40 -22.46 1.73
C ASN A 100 -28.32 -23.89 1.16
N PRO A 101 -28.37 -24.93 2.02
CA PRO A 101 -28.16 -26.32 1.62
C PRO A 101 -29.18 -26.85 0.60
N SER A 102 -30.41 -26.33 0.62
CA SER A 102 -31.44 -26.70 -0.36
C SER A 102 -31.07 -26.30 -1.79
N LEU A 103 -30.34 -25.19 -1.96
CA LEU A 103 -29.91 -24.71 -3.27
C LEU A 103 -28.68 -25.50 -3.78
N SER A 104 -27.81 -25.98 -2.89
CA SER A 104 -26.67 -26.83 -3.30
C SER A 104 -27.17 -28.15 -3.91
N SER A 105 -28.20 -28.75 -3.31
CA SER A 105 -28.82 -29.99 -3.83
C SER A 105 -29.52 -29.81 -5.19
N SER A 106 -30.08 -28.63 -5.48
CA SER A 106 -30.66 -28.31 -6.79
C SER A 106 -29.60 -27.97 -7.85
N MET A 107 -28.41 -27.53 -7.45
CA MET A 107 -27.30 -27.25 -8.38
C MET A 107 -26.48 -28.48 -8.74
N GLU A 108 -26.42 -29.51 -7.90
CA GLU A 108 -25.86 -30.82 -8.28
C GLU A 108 -26.63 -31.44 -9.47
N THR A 109 -27.93 -31.15 -9.62
CA THR A 109 -28.71 -31.58 -10.79
C THR A 109 -28.44 -30.77 -12.07
N ASN A 110 -27.79 -29.61 -11.96
CA ASN A 110 -27.36 -28.73 -13.08
C ASN A 110 -25.81 -28.59 -13.11
N SER A 111 -25.11 -29.68 -12.79
CA SER A 111 -23.66 -29.76 -12.54
C SER A 111 -22.78 -29.04 -13.57
N SER A 112 -23.17 -29.05 -14.85
CA SER A 112 -22.33 -28.58 -15.96
C SER A 112 -21.89 -27.11 -15.87
N SER A 113 -22.74 -26.21 -15.35
CA SER A 113 -22.44 -24.76 -15.32
C SER A 113 -21.66 -24.35 -14.06
N SER A 114 -21.95 -24.99 -12.93
CA SER A 114 -21.20 -24.78 -11.67
C SER A 114 -19.78 -25.35 -11.81
N ASP A 115 -19.66 -26.55 -12.39
CA ASP A 115 -18.37 -27.23 -12.60
C ASP A 115 -17.49 -26.49 -13.61
N MET A 116 -18.09 -25.84 -14.61
CA MET A 116 -17.35 -25.02 -15.57
C MET A 116 -16.77 -23.75 -14.91
N LEU A 117 -17.56 -23.06 -14.08
CA LEU A 117 -17.07 -21.89 -13.35
C LEU A 117 -15.97 -22.28 -12.35
N THR A 118 -16.15 -23.35 -11.58
CA THR A 118 -15.11 -23.82 -10.64
C THR A 118 -13.87 -24.35 -11.35
N SER A 119 -14.01 -25.01 -12.50
CA SER A 119 -12.87 -25.43 -13.35
C SER A 119 -12.10 -24.22 -13.87
N LEU A 120 -12.78 -23.21 -14.42
CA LEU A 120 -12.13 -22.00 -14.94
C LEU A 120 -11.39 -21.24 -13.83
N LEU A 121 -11.99 -21.15 -12.64
CA LEU A 121 -11.35 -20.55 -11.47
C LEU A 121 -10.12 -21.35 -11.03
N SER A 122 -10.21 -22.67 -11.02
CA SER A 122 -9.10 -23.56 -10.64
C SER A 122 -7.94 -23.48 -11.63
N ASP A 123 -8.23 -23.39 -12.93
CA ASP A 123 -7.21 -23.26 -13.98
C ASP A 123 -6.50 -21.90 -13.93
N LEU A 124 -7.23 -20.82 -13.63
CA LEU A 124 -6.65 -19.49 -13.44
C LEU A 124 -5.74 -19.42 -12.21
N ILE A 125 -6.09 -20.12 -11.11
CA ILE A 125 -5.25 -20.21 -9.92
C ILE A 125 -3.99 -21.04 -10.20
N LYS A 126 -4.11 -22.19 -10.89
CA LYS A 126 -2.96 -23.04 -11.26
C LYS A 126 -2.00 -22.38 -12.23
N LYS A 127 -2.47 -21.51 -13.12
CA LYS A 127 -1.63 -20.84 -14.12
C LYS A 127 -0.76 -19.72 -13.53
N ASN A 128 -1.06 -19.27 -12.31
CA ASN A 128 -0.34 -18.20 -11.61
C ASN A 128 0.48 -18.67 -10.39
N SER A 129 0.64 -19.98 -10.21
CA SER A 129 1.46 -20.61 -9.14
C SER A 129 2.68 -21.33 -9.71
#